data_AF-A0A952V256-F1
#
_entry.id   AF-A0A952V256-F1
#
_cell.length_a   1.000
_cell.length_b   1.000
_cell.length_c   1.000
_cell.angle_alpha   90.00
_cell.angle_beta   90.00
_cell.angle_gamma   90.00
#
_symmetry.space_group_name_H-M   'P 1'
#
loop_
_entity.id
_entity.type
_entity.pdbx_description
1 polymer ?
#
loop_
_entity_poly.entity_id
_entity_poly.type
_entity_poly.pdbx_seq_one_letter_code
_entity_poly.pdbx_strand_id
1 'polypeptide(L)'
;MRTTSSRLLRVALVLALTIVPALARADADEQRAVQLFEKGRKLARDGRCAEAIAPLQESLRYAEGVGTLLNLGNCYETLGKSASAHRAFLRAQEVAHRNDDKRREEARDRARAVEKDVSTLLVHVPVSIKASAELHVDGEPWPRDRWDVPWPIDAGVHEIELIAPKQPKQIESITVKPRGARAEWSAKLPDAGPATTTTAPPASLAPSPRAPGEDDVGSTQRTLGLVAGGVGVGSAIAGTIFGVISLSAHSSLVGRCPTYPRCNVADKSALDDMNANAQTSGTIATVGIIAGLALVAAGAVLYFTAPARALR
;
A
#
# COMPACT_ATOMS: atom_id res chain seq x y z
N MET A 1 20.50 -7.93 -71.38
CA MET A 1 21.05 -7.92 -70.00
C MET A 1 21.05 -6.48 -69.47
N ARG A 2 20.00 -6.00 -68.79
CA ARG A 2 19.96 -4.67 -68.12
C ARG A 2 18.63 -4.45 -67.34
N THR A 3 18.24 -5.34 -66.43
CA THR A 3 17.01 -5.13 -65.61
C THR A 3 17.10 -5.59 -64.15
N THR A 4 18.18 -6.23 -63.71
CA THR A 4 18.32 -6.76 -62.34
C THR A 4 18.88 -5.77 -61.31
N SER A 5 19.51 -4.66 -61.75
CA SER A 5 20.23 -3.73 -60.86
C SER A 5 19.31 -2.76 -60.08
N SER A 6 18.14 -2.39 -60.61
CA SER A 6 17.27 -1.37 -59.99
C SER A 6 16.40 -1.88 -58.84
N ARG A 7 16.17 -3.19 -58.73
CA ARG A 7 15.40 -3.80 -57.64
C ARG A 7 16.21 -3.93 -56.34
N LEU A 8 17.51 -4.17 -56.44
CA LEU A 8 18.41 -4.28 -55.29
C LEU A 8 18.64 -2.92 -54.59
N LEU A 9 18.69 -1.83 -55.37
CA LEU A 9 18.90 -0.48 -54.83
C LEU A 9 17.68 0.05 -54.03
N ARG A 10 16.46 -0.35 -54.40
CA ARG A 10 15.23 0.04 -53.69
C ARG A 10 15.02 -0.72 -52.37
N VAL A 11 15.52 -1.94 -52.26
CA VAL A 11 15.47 -2.72 -51.01
C VAL A 11 16.49 -2.18 -49.98
N ALA A 12 17.66 -1.73 -50.43
CA ALA A 12 18.68 -1.13 -49.56
C ALA A 12 18.23 0.21 -48.93
N LEU A 13 17.47 1.03 -49.65
CA LEU A 13 16.99 2.34 -49.16
C LEU A 13 15.86 2.20 -48.12
N VAL A 14 15.03 1.16 -48.20
CA VAL A 14 13.96 0.90 -47.22
C VAL A 14 14.51 0.28 -45.93
N LEU A 15 15.57 -0.53 -46.00
CA LEU A 15 16.24 -1.10 -44.83
C LEU A 15 17.03 -0.06 -44.01
N ALA A 16 17.55 0.99 -44.66
CA ALA A 16 18.24 2.09 -43.98
C ALA A 16 17.28 3.00 -43.17
N LEU A 17 15.98 3.05 -43.52
CA LEU A 17 15.02 3.95 -42.88
C LEU A 17 14.42 3.40 -41.56
N THR A 18 14.59 2.11 -41.26
CA THR A 18 14.02 1.48 -40.06
C THR A 18 15.03 1.33 -38.90
N ILE A 19 16.34 1.43 -39.15
CA ILE A 19 17.38 1.19 -38.14
C ILE A 19 17.75 2.48 -37.36
N VAL A 20 17.66 3.64 -38.00
CA VAL A 20 18.00 4.95 -37.40
C VAL A 20 17.19 5.30 -36.13
N PRO A 21 15.86 5.09 -36.04
CA PRO A 21 15.10 5.48 -34.85
C PRO A 21 15.40 4.63 -33.61
N ALA A 22 15.94 3.41 -33.77
CA ALA A 22 16.23 2.52 -32.64
C ALA A 22 17.49 2.95 -31.87
N LEU A 23 18.56 3.35 -32.57
CA LEU A 23 19.80 3.80 -31.93
C LEU A 23 19.62 5.13 -31.18
N ALA A 24 18.91 6.09 -31.79
CA ALA A 24 18.64 7.38 -31.14
C ALA A 24 17.80 7.24 -29.85
N ARG A 25 16.95 6.21 -29.76
CA ARG A 25 16.13 5.94 -28.57
C ARG A 25 16.96 5.31 -27.45
N ALA A 26 17.89 4.41 -27.78
CA ALA A 26 18.82 3.82 -26.82
C ALA A 26 19.74 4.87 -26.17
N ASP A 27 20.30 5.79 -26.97
CA ASP A 27 21.14 6.89 -26.45
C ASP A 27 20.36 7.82 -25.51
N ALA A 28 19.09 8.11 -25.85
CA ALA A 28 18.22 8.94 -25.03
C ALA A 28 17.85 8.27 -23.70
N ASP A 29 17.54 6.97 -23.72
CA ASP A 29 17.22 6.18 -22.53
C ASP A 29 18.44 6.07 -21.60
N GLU A 30 19.64 5.83 -22.14
CA GLU A 30 20.88 5.82 -21.36
C GLU A 30 21.16 7.17 -20.69
N GLN A 31 21.07 8.27 -21.43
CA GLN A 31 21.24 9.61 -20.87
C GLN A 31 20.21 9.90 -19.77
N ARG A 32 18.96 9.45 -19.95
CA ARG A 32 17.91 9.61 -18.94
C ARG A 32 18.21 8.80 -17.69
N ALA A 33 18.68 7.57 -17.83
CA ALA A 33 19.12 6.72 -16.73
C ALA A 33 20.22 7.38 -15.91
N VAL A 34 21.24 7.95 -16.59
CA VAL A 34 22.38 8.63 -15.96
C VAL A 34 21.92 9.87 -15.18
N GLN A 35 21.08 10.73 -15.77
CA GLN A 35 20.56 11.92 -15.08
C GLN A 35 19.80 11.58 -13.80
N LEU A 36 18.95 10.56 -13.85
CA LEU A 36 18.16 10.10 -12.72
C LEU A 36 19.03 9.45 -11.63
N PHE A 37 20.01 8.65 -12.04
CA PHE A 37 21.00 8.08 -11.12
C PHE A 37 21.79 9.18 -10.41
N GLU A 38 22.30 10.17 -11.13
CA GLU A 38 23.07 11.28 -10.54
C GLU A 38 22.23 12.10 -9.55
N LYS A 39 20.97 12.37 -9.89
CA LYS A 39 20.01 13.03 -9.00
C LYS A 39 19.81 12.22 -7.72
N GLY A 40 19.49 10.92 -7.86
CA GLY A 40 19.27 10.02 -6.73
C GLY A 40 20.52 9.88 -5.85
N ARG A 41 21.69 9.70 -6.46
CA ARG A 41 22.97 9.60 -5.78
C ARG A 41 23.34 10.88 -5.02
N LYS A 42 23.06 12.05 -5.60
CA LYS A 42 23.25 13.33 -4.90
C LYS A 42 22.35 13.42 -3.68
N LEU A 43 21.06 13.12 -3.82
CA LEU A 43 20.12 13.10 -2.70
C LEU A 43 20.55 12.13 -1.59
N ALA A 44 21.02 10.93 -1.96
CA ALA A 44 21.52 9.94 -1.01
C ALA A 44 22.76 10.46 -0.24
N ARG A 45 23.75 11.05 -0.94
CA ARG A 45 24.93 11.65 -0.30
C ARG A 45 24.57 12.81 0.62
N ASP A 46 23.54 13.58 0.27
CA ASP A 46 23.02 14.69 1.08
C ASP A 46 22.18 14.19 2.29
N GLY A 47 22.12 12.87 2.54
CA GLY A 47 21.36 12.24 3.63
C GLY A 47 19.84 12.14 3.37
N ARG A 48 19.38 12.58 2.20
CA ARG A 48 17.96 12.66 1.81
C ARG A 48 17.49 11.36 1.17
N CYS A 49 17.62 10.25 1.91
CA CYS A 49 17.36 8.90 1.40
C CYS A 49 15.91 8.71 0.92
N ALA A 50 14.92 9.31 1.59
CA ALA A 50 13.52 9.21 1.18
C ALA A 50 13.28 9.79 -0.23
N GLU A 51 13.93 10.91 -0.54
CA GLU A 51 13.80 11.60 -1.82
C GLU A 51 14.66 10.95 -2.93
N ALA A 52 15.72 10.24 -2.53
CA ALA A 52 16.60 9.52 -3.44
C ALA A 52 15.95 8.29 -4.09
N ILE A 53 14.98 7.65 -3.43
CA ILE A 53 14.38 6.38 -3.88
C ILE A 53 13.75 6.51 -5.26
N ALA A 54 12.83 7.46 -5.44
CA ALA A 54 12.09 7.61 -6.70
C ALA A 54 12.99 7.81 -7.93
N PRO A 55 13.96 8.73 -7.96
CA PRO A 55 14.86 8.87 -9.10
C PRO A 55 15.78 7.65 -9.29
N LEU A 56 16.21 6.95 -8.23
CA LEU A 56 16.99 5.71 -8.37
C LEU A 56 16.15 4.60 -9.00
N GLN A 57 14.90 4.41 -8.56
CA GLN A 57 13.98 3.44 -9.14
C GLN A 57 13.68 3.76 -10.61
N GLU A 58 13.44 5.04 -10.92
CA GLU A 58 13.17 5.45 -12.30
C GLU A 58 14.40 5.23 -13.20
N SER A 59 15.62 5.50 -12.70
CA SER A 59 16.87 5.18 -13.42
C SER A 59 16.94 3.69 -13.81
N LEU A 60 16.55 2.78 -12.90
CA LEU A 60 16.54 1.33 -13.15
C LEU A 60 15.55 0.89 -14.23
N ARG A 61 14.51 1.68 -14.52
CA ARG A 61 13.56 1.38 -15.60
C ARG A 61 14.18 1.59 -16.98
N TYR A 62 15.16 2.48 -17.07
CA TYR A 62 15.89 2.76 -18.31
C TYR A 62 17.14 1.90 -18.44
N ALA A 63 17.96 1.82 -17.37
CA ALA A 63 19.16 1.01 -17.36
C ALA A 63 19.40 0.40 -15.97
N GLU A 64 19.46 -0.93 -15.91
CA GLU A 64 19.68 -1.65 -14.66
C GLU A 64 21.16 -1.63 -14.27
N GLY A 65 21.54 -0.68 -13.39
CA GLY A 65 22.91 -0.50 -12.93
C GLY A 65 23.18 -1.02 -11.52
N VAL A 66 24.30 -1.72 -11.34
CA VAL A 66 24.80 -2.18 -10.02
C VAL A 66 24.90 -1.01 -9.04
N GLY A 67 25.47 0.12 -9.48
CA GLY A 67 25.62 1.31 -8.65
C GLY A 67 24.28 1.88 -8.18
N THR A 68 23.27 1.90 -9.05
CA THR A 68 21.92 2.38 -8.72
C THR A 68 21.27 1.48 -7.67
N LEU A 69 21.38 0.16 -7.81
CA LEU A 69 20.85 -0.82 -6.85
C LEU A 69 21.54 -0.74 -5.47
N LEU A 70 22.87 -0.57 -5.44
CA LEU A 70 23.61 -0.39 -4.19
C LEU A 70 23.18 0.89 -3.46
N ASN A 71 23.02 2.01 -4.19
CA ASN A 71 22.52 3.25 -3.60
C ASN A 71 21.08 3.10 -3.09
N LEU A 72 20.23 2.39 -3.82
CA LEU A 72 18.85 2.12 -3.42
C LEU A 72 18.81 1.28 -2.13
N GLY A 73 19.64 0.23 -2.05
CA GLY A 73 19.78 -0.59 -0.84
C GLY A 73 20.23 0.24 0.37
N ASN A 74 21.26 1.09 0.21
CA ASN A 74 21.75 1.97 1.28
C ASN A 74 20.67 2.96 1.77
N CYS A 75 19.91 3.55 0.84
CA CYS A 75 18.79 4.42 1.19
C CYS A 75 17.71 3.67 1.97
N TYR A 76 17.36 2.45 1.55
CA TYR A 76 16.38 1.63 2.27
C TYR A 76 16.86 1.24 3.68
N GLU A 77 18.13 0.84 3.86
CA GLU A 77 18.68 0.56 5.19
C GLU A 77 18.58 1.79 6.10
N THR A 78 18.95 2.97 5.60
CA THR A 78 18.92 4.23 6.35
C THR A 78 17.50 4.57 6.83
N LEU A 79 16.49 4.16 6.06
CA LEU A 79 15.07 4.36 6.38
C LEU A 79 14.47 3.21 7.20
N GLY A 80 15.26 2.21 7.59
CA GLY A 80 14.77 1.04 8.33
C GLY A 80 13.96 0.04 7.49
N LYS A 81 14.02 0.15 6.15
CA LYS A 81 13.33 -0.73 5.20
C LYS A 81 14.21 -1.94 4.85
N SER A 82 14.36 -2.85 5.81
CA SER A 82 15.30 -3.98 5.72
C SER A 82 14.99 -4.97 4.59
N ALA A 83 13.72 -5.30 4.33
CA ALA A 83 13.36 -6.22 3.26
C ALA A 83 13.61 -5.61 1.87
N SER A 84 13.29 -4.33 1.69
CA SER A 84 13.57 -3.61 0.45
C SER A 84 15.08 -3.43 0.23
N ALA A 85 15.84 -3.14 1.27
CA ALA A 85 17.30 -3.10 1.22
C ALA A 85 17.89 -4.44 0.80
N HIS A 86 17.49 -5.52 1.48
CA HIS A 86 17.95 -6.88 1.20
C HIS A 86 17.71 -7.26 -0.28
N ARG A 87 16.50 -7.03 -0.78
CA ARG A 87 16.14 -7.29 -2.19
C ARG A 87 16.99 -6.47 -3.16
N ALA A 88 17.24 -5.20 -2.87
CA ALA A 88 18.08 -4.34 -3.71
C ALA A 88 19.53 -4.85 -3.77
N PHE A 89 20.10 -5.29 -2.65
CA PHE A 89 21.46 -5.84 -2.61
C PHE A 89 21.59 -7.20 -3.30
N LEU A 90 20.61 -8.10 -3.12
CA LEU A 90 20.58 -9.36 -3.87
C LEU A 90 20.51 -9.11 -5.37
N ARG A 91 19.69 -8.15 -5.81
CA ARG A 91 19.62 -7.77 -7.22
C ARG A 91 20.93 -7.14 -7.69
N ALA A 92 21.57 -6.30 -6.89
CA ALA A 92 22.88 -5.73 -7.20
C ALA A 92 23.94 -6.83 -7.39
N GLN A 93 23.95 -7.84 -6.53
CA GLN A 93 24.85 -8.98 -6.61
C GLN A 93 24.63 -9.77 -7.91
N GLU A 94 23.37 -10.01 -8.27
CA GLU A 94 22.99 -10.74 -9.48
C GLU A 94 23.43 -9.97 -10.74
N VAL A 95 23.12 -8.67 -10.82
CA VAL A 95 23.52 -7.81 -11.95
C VAL A 95 25.04 -7.71 -12.03
N ALA A 96 25.72 -7.56 -10.89
CA ALA A 96 27.18 -7.51 -10.84
C ALA A 96 27.80 -8.83 -11.32
N HIS A 97 27.22 -9.97 -10.95
CA HIS A 97 27.68 -11.27 -11.43
C HIS A 97 27.53 -11.41 -12.94
N ARG A 98 26.38 -11.01 -13.52
CA ARG A 98 26.14 -11.09 -14.96
C ARG A 98 27.10 -10.20 -15.76
N ASN A 99 27.50 -9.07 -15.19
CA ASN A 99 28.31 -8.05 -15.87
C ASN A 99 29.82 -8.15 -15.55
N ASP A 100 30.25 -9.18 -14.81
CA ASP A 100 31.63 -9.31 -14.30
C ASP A 100 32.11 -8.06 -13.52
N ASP A 101 31.20 -7.45 -12.75
CA ASP A 101 31.48 -6.26 -11.96
C ASP A 101 32.09 -6.64 -10.60
N LYS A 102 33.23 -6.03 -10.27
CA LYS A 102 33.96 -6.24 -9.00
C LYS A 102 33.13 -6.00 -7.73
N ARG A 103 32.02 -5.27 -7.83
CA ARG A 103 31.12 -4.98 -6.70
C ARG A 103 30.22 -6.14 -6.30
N ARG A 104 30.31 -7.30 -6.98
CA ARG A 104 29.54 -8.50 -6.63
C ARG A 104 29.68 -8.87 -5.15
N GLU A 105 30.90 -8.84 -4.62
CA GLU A 105 31.16 -9.24 -3.24
C GLU A 105 30.64 -8.22 -2.23
N GLU A 106 30.79 -6.92 -2.53
CA GLU A 106 30.18 -5.85 -1.74
C GLU A 106 28.66 -6.05 -1.65
N ALA A 107 27.98 -6.25 -2.79
CA ALA A 107 26.54 -6.45 -2.83
C ALA A 107 26.09 -7.67 -2.02
N ARG A 108 26.81 -8.80 -2.13
CA ARG A 108 26.54 -10.00 -1.34
C ARG A 108 26.70 -9.75 0.16
N ASP A 109 27.79 -9.10 0.56
CA ASP A 109 28.09 -8.88 1.97
C ASP A 109 27.09 -7.91 2.60
N ARG A 110 26.63 -6.90 1.85
CA ARG A 110 25.54 -6.01 2.26
C ARG A 110 24.21 -6.74 2.40
N ALA A 111 23.85 -7.61 1.46
CA ALA A 111 22.66 -8.45 1.57
C ALA A 111 22.69 -9.31 2.84
N ARG A 112 23.80 -10.01 3.12
CA ARG A 112 23.97 -10.82 4.33
C ARG A 112 23.88 -9.99 5.62
N ALA A 113 24.41 -8.77 5.62
CA ALA A 113 24.41 -7.92 6.79
C ALA A 113 22.99 -7.52 7.24
N VAL A 114 22.09 -7.25 6.28
CA VAL A 114 20.71 -6.84 6.56
C VAL A 114 19.76 -8.03 6.76
N GLU A 115 20.12 -9.23 6.30
CA GLU A 115 19.26 -10.43 6.29
C GLU A 115 18.58 -10.70 7.65
N LYS A 116 19.33 -10.58 8.75
CA LYS A 116 18.81 -10.81 10.12
C LYS A 116 17.75 -9.79 10.56
N ASP A 117 17.73 -8.61 9.96
CA ASP A 117 16.84 -7.52 10.31
C ASP A 117 15.57 -7.51 9.44
N VAL A 118 15.49 -8.40 8.44
CA VAL A 118 14.34 -8.57 7.54
C VAL A 118 13.17 -9.19 8.29
N SER A 119 12.12 -8.41 8.51
CA SER A 119 10.88 -8.90 9.08
C SER A 119 10.06 -9.68 8.04
N THR A 120 9.11 -10.49 8.52
CA THR A 120 8.28 -11.33 7.64
C THR A 120 6.80 -11.21 7.96
N LEU A 121 5.97 -11.25 6.93
CA LEU A 121 4.52 -11.37 7.03
C LEU A 121 4.08 -12.75 6.52
N LEU A 122 3.32 -13.45 7.35
CA LEU A 122 2.63 -14.69 7.00
C LEU A 122 1.14 -14.38 6.81
N VAL A 123 0.62 -14.68 5.61
CA VAL A 123 -0.80 -14.50 5.29
C VAL A 123 -1.47 -15.86 5.12
N HIS A 124 -2.47 -16.12 5.93
CA HIS A 124 -3.31 -17.30 5.86
C HIS A 124 -4.65 -17.00 5.18
N VAL A 125 -4.93 -17.73 4.09
CA VAL A 125 -6.20 -17.65 3.36
C VAL A 125 -6.86 -19.03 3.37
N PRO A 126 -8.07 -19.17 3.96
CA PRO A 126 -8.78 -20.43 4.05
C PRO A 126 -8.96 -21.12 2.70
N VAL A 127 -8.75 -22.44 2.67
CA VAL A 127 -8.82 -23.28 1.46
C VAL A 127 -10.13 -23.09 0.69
N SER A 128 -11.24 -22.85 1.39
CA SER A 128 -12.58 -22.66 0.82
C SER A 128 -12.70 -21.47 -0.13
N ILE A 129 -11.94 -20.40 0.11
CA ILE A 129 -11.92 -19.19 -0.72
C ILE A 129 -10.60 -19.04 -1.48
N LYS A 130 -9.59 -19.85 -1.13
CA LYS A 130 -8.23 -19.70 -1.61
C LYS A 130 -8.16 -19.61 -3.12
N ALA A 131 -8.81 -20.52 -3.85
CA ALA A 131 -8.72 -20.59 -5.32
C ALA A 131 -9.27 -19.36 -6.07
N SER A 132 -10.19 -18.61 -5.47
CA SER A 132 -10.90 -17.49 -6.11
C SER A 132 -10.62 -16.14 -5.47
N ALA A 133 -9.93 -16.11 -4.34
CA ALA A 133 -9.57 -14.87 -3.67
C ALA A 133 -8.40 -14.16 -4.34
N GLU A 134 -8.38 -12.84 -4.28
CA GLU A 134 -7.29 -11.94 -4.62
C GLU A 134 -6.84 -11.21 -3.36
N LEU A 135 -5.54 -11.08 -3.18
CA LEU A 135 -4.94 -10.44 -2.02
C LEU A 135 -4.03 -9.33 -2.50
N HIS A 136 -4.15 -8.16 -1.88
CA HIS A 136 -3.27 -7.03 -2.08
C HIS A 136 -2.65 -6.63 -0.74
N VAL A 137 -1.39 -6.21 -0.76
CA VAL A 137 -0.70 -5.62 0.39
C VAL A 137 -0.17 -4.28 -0.05
N ASP A 138 -0.56 -3.21 0.66
CA ASP A 138 -0.26 -1.82 0.32
C ASP A 138 -0.67 -1.42 -1.12
N GLY A 139 -1.79 -1.98 -1.58
CA GLY A 139 -2.31 -1.78 -2.94
C GLY A 139 -1.60 -2.59 -4.03
N GLU A 140 -0.53 -3.31 -3.71
CA GLU A 140 0.19 -4.16 -4.66
C GLU A 140 -0.32 -5.62 -4.59
N PRO A 141 -0.46 -6.32 -5.73
CA PRO A 141 -0.86 -7.72 -5.74
C PRO A 141 0.08 -8.59 -4.91
N TRP A 142 -0.47 -9.40 -4.01
CA TRP A 142 0.26 -10.38 -3.21
C TRP A 142 0.03 -11.78 -3.79
N PRO A 143 0.98 -12.27 -4.61
CA PRO A 143 0.74 -13.47 -5.42
C PRO A 143 0.58 -14.72 -4.55
N ARG A 144 -0.13 -15.72 -5.10
CA ARG A 144 -0.57 -16.92 -4.37
C ARG A 144 0.56 -17.77 -3.81
N ASP A 145 1.74 -17.72 -4.42
CA ASP A 145 2.95 -18.42 -3.98
C ASP A 145 3.52 -17.85 -2.67
N ARG A 146 3.10 -16.65 -2.26
CA ARG A 146 3.43 -16.03 -0.97
C ARG A 146 2.43 -16.32 0.13
N TRP A 147 1.38 -17.08 -0.15
CA TRP A 147 0.34 -17.40 0.84
C TRP A 147 0.80 -18.61 1.66
N ASP A 148 0.51 -18.60 2.96
CA ASP A 148 0.91 -19.63 3.93
C ASP A 148 2.44 -19.83 4.05
N VAL A 149 3.24 -18.87 3.58
CA VAL A 149 4.71 -18.85 3.70
C VAL A 149 5.14 -17.52 4.31
N PRO A 150 6.05 -17.49 5.31
CA PRO A 150 6.58 -16.24 5.83
C PRO A 150 7.34 -15.49 4.73
N TRP A 151 6.81 -14.34 4.30
CA TRP A 151 7.38 -13.56 3.20
C TRP A 151 8.09 -12.30 3.72
N PRO A 152 9.31 -11.98 3.22
CA PRO A 152 10.02 -10.75 3.57
C PRO A 152 9.20 -9.48 3.31
N ILE A 153 9.06 -8.64 4.33
CA ILE A 153 8.40 -7.33 4.23
C ILE A 153 9.10 -6.31 5.12
N ASP A 154 9.03 -5.03 4.75
CA ASP A 154 9.59 -3.96 5.57
C ASP A 154 8.81 -3.82 6.89
N ALA A 155 9.42 -3.24 7.91
CA ALA A 155 8.70 -2.89 9.12
C ALA A 155 7.80 -1.68 8.89
N GLY A 156 6.65 -1.65 9.55
CA GLY A 156 5.67 -0.58 9.39
C GLY A 156 4.24 -1.07 9.50
N VAL A 157 3.31 -0.16 9.23
CA VAL A 157 1.90 -0.49 9.07
C VAL A 157 1.67 -0.87 7.62
N HIS A 158 1.08 -2.03 7.40
CA HIS A 158 0.71 -2.53 6.08
C HIS A 158 -0.80 -2.70 6.00
N GLU A 159 -1.39 -2.30 4.88
CA GLU A 159 -2.79 -2.54 4.59
C GLU A 159 -2.93 -3.85 3.82
N ILE A 160 -3.76 -4.76 4.32
CA ILE A 160 -4.09 -6.02 3.68
C ILE A 160 -5.52 -5.93 3.16
N GLU A 161 -5.66 -6.11 1.85
CA GLU A 161 -6.93 -6.14 1.17
C GLU A 161 -7.17 -7.54 0.59
N LEU A 162 -8.22 -8.22 1.05
CA LEU A 162 -8.67 -9.50 0.51
C LEU A 162 -10.03 -9.34 -0.17
N ILE A 163 -10.08 -9.74 -1.44
CA ILE A 163 -11.29 -9.78 -2.26
C ILE A 163 -11.57 -11.25 -2.57
N ALA A 164 -12.75 -11.76 -2.24
CA ALA A 164 -13.14 -13.11 -2.62
C ALA A 164 -14.62 -13.14 -3.04
N PRO A 165 -15.00 -13.95 -4.06
CA PRO A 165 -16.39 -14.09 -4.44
C PRO A 165 -17.27 -14.55 -3.27
N LYS A 166 -18.45 -13.93 -3.13
CA LYS A 166 -19.44 -14.23 -2.07
C LYS A 166 -18.92 -14.00 -0.63
N GLN A 167 -17.83 -13.27 -0.47
CA GLN A 167 -17.33 -12.79 0.81
C GLN A 167 -17.37 -11.26 0.83
N PRO A 168 -17.61 -10.63 1.99
CA PRO A 168 -17.36 -9.21 2.13
C PRO A 168 -15.87 -8.92 1.91
N LYS A 169 -15.58 -7.82 1.22
CA LYS A 169 -14.21 -7.30 1.08
C LYS A 169 -13.62 -7.07 2.49
N GLN A 170 -12.43 -7.59 2.74
CA GLN A 170 -11.71 -7.37 3.99
C GLN A 170 -10.58 -6.39 3.75
N ILE A 171 -10.53 -5.34 4.56
CA ILE A 171 -9.44 -4.36 4.58
C ILE A 171 -8.99 -4.26 6.03
N GLU A 172 -7.76 -4.67 6.33
CA GLU A 172 -7.21 -4.65 7.69
C GLU A 172 -5.79 -4.09 7.68
N SER A 173 -5.46 -3.28 8.69
CA SER A 173 -4.09 -2.82 8.89
C SER A 173 -3.37 -3.74 9.87
N ILE A 174 -2.19 -4.24 9.49
CA ILE A 174 -1.29 -5.00 10.37
C ILE A 174 -0.01 -4.20 10.61
N THR A 175 0.51 -4.27 11.85
CA THR A 175 1.82 -3.66 12.17
C THR A 175 2.90 -4.72 12.21
N VAL A 176 3.89 -4.60 11.31
CA VAL A 176 5.10 -5.41 11.28
C VAL A 176 6.18 -4.70 12.08
N LYS A 177 6.67 -5.33 13.15
CA LYS A 177 7.76 -4.79 13.98
C LYS A 177 9.11 -4.93 13.25
N PRO A 178 10.13 -4.09 13.55
CA PRO A 178 11.46 -4.20 12.96
C PRO A 178 12.30 -5.34 13.57
N ARG A 179 13.53 -5.51 13.06
CA ARG A 179 14.57 -6.42 13.57
C ARG A 179 14.18 -7.89 13.49
N GLY A 180 13.78 -8.34 12.30
CA GLY A 180 13.49 -9.76 12.05
C GLY A 180 12.18 -10.26 12.66
N ALA A 181 11.25 -9.36 13.00
CA ALA A 181 10.00 -9.77 13.62
C ALA A 181 9.10 -10.51 12.63
N ARG A 182 8.22 -11.35 13.19
CA ARG A 182 7.21 -12.08 12.42
C ARG A 182 5.84 -11.50 12.73
N ALA A 183 5.10 -11.17 11.69
CA ALA A 183 3.70 -10.78 11.75
C ALA A 183 2.85 -11.84 11.03
N GLU A 184 1.63 -12.02 11.51
CA GLU A 184 0.71 -13.01 10.96
C GLU A 184 -0.65 -12.36 10.78
N TRP A 185 -1.25 -12.58 9.60
CA TRP A 185 -2.60 -12.18 9.30
C TRP A 185 -3.38 -13.37 8.75
N SER A 186 -4.64 -13.50 9.16
CA SER A 186 -5.53 -14.57 8.74
C SER A 186 -6.84 -13.99 8.26
N ALA A 187 -7.29 -14.42 7.08
CA ALA A 187 -8.58 -14.02 6.55
C ALA A 187 -9.71 -14.56 7.43
N LYS A 188 -10.65 -13.68 7.80
CA LYS A 188 -11.81 -14.04 8.60
C LYS A 188 -12.92 -14.49 7.66
N LEU A 189 -13.43 -15.70 7.83
CA LEU A 189 -14.68 -16.07 7.19
C LEU A 189 -15.82 -15.61 8.11
N PRO A 190 -16.86 -14.94 7.60
CA PRO A 190 -18.10 -14.82 8.34
C PRO A 190 -18.54 -16.24 8.71
N ASP A 191 -18.87 -16.46 9.97
CA ASP A 191 -19.51 -17.71 10.37
C ASP A 191 -20.70 -17.93 9.45
N ALA A 192 -20.80 -19.14 8.90
CA ALA A 192 -21.98 -19.57 8.16
C ALA A 192 -23.14 -19.71 9.15
N GLY A 193 -23.67 -18.58 9.62
CA GLY A 193 -25.01 -18.52 10.19
C GLY A 193 -25.99 -19.04 9.14
N PRO A 194 -26.99 -19.84 9.51
CA PRO A 194 -27.97 -20.35 8.56
C PRO A 194 -28.58 -19.17 7.80
N ALA A 195 -28.64 -19.32 6.48
CA ALA A 195 -29.12 -18.32 5.54
C ALA A 195 -30.32 -17.55 6.10
N THR A 196 -30.13 -16.26 6.38
CA THR A 196 -31.26 -15.35 6.62
C THR A 196 -32.01 -15.22 5.30
N THR A 197 -33.00 -16.09 5.14
CA THR A 197 -34.14 -15.84 4.27
C THR A 197 -34.73 -14.51 4.72
N THR A 198 -34.75 -13.53 3.81
CA THR A 198 -35.59 -12.34 3.94
C THR A 198 -37.03 -12.80 4.09
N THR A 199 -37.51 -12.87 5.32
CA THR A 199 -38.94 -12.89 5.64
C THR A 199 -39.24 -11.57 6.32
N ALA A 200 -40.17 -10.81 5.72
CA ALA A 200 -40.72 -9.60 6.29
C ALA A 200 -41.09 -9.83 7.77
N PRO A 201 -40.84 -8.87 8.66
CA PRO A 201 -41.01 -9.08 10.10
C PRO A 201 -42.46 -9.42 10.44
N PRO A 202 -42.76 -10.59 11.03
CA PRO A 202 -43.95 -10.72 11.85
C PRO A 202 -43.70 -9.91 13.11
N ALA A 203 -44.59 -8.97 13.41
CA ALA A 203 -44.66 -8.35 14.72
C ALA A 203 -44.81 -9.47 15.78
N SER A 204 -43.76 -9.72 16.56
CA SER A 204 -43.84 -10.58 17.73
C SER A 204 -42.81 -10.15 18.78
N LEU A 205 -43.36 -9.48 19.79
CA LEU A 205 -43.04 -9.48 21.22
C LEU A 205 -41.56 -9.36 21.61
N ALA A 206 -41.28 -8.19 22.20
CA ALA A 206 -40.06 -7.86 22.93
C ALA A 206 -39.54 -9.04 23.79
N PRO A 207 -38.22 -9.26 23.84
CA PRO A 207 -37.64 -10.17 24.82
C PRO A 207 -37.95 -9.62 26.22
N SER A 208 -38.55 -10.45 27.06
CA SER A 208 -38.74 -10.13 28.48
C SER A 208 -37.40 -9.72 29.08
N PRO A 209 -37.31 -8.58 29.78
CA PRO A 209 -36.12 -8.19 30.51
C PRO A 209 -35.75 -9.31 31.47
N ARG A 210 -34.60 -9.93 31.25
CA ARG A 210 -33.95 -10.74 32.29
C ARG A 210 -33.73 -9.80 33.47
N ALA A 211 -34.23 -10.19 34.64
CA ALA A 211 -34.13 -9.41 35.87
C ALA A 211 -32.69 -8.89 36.04
N PRO A 212 -32.47 -7.59 36.29
CA PRO A 212 -31.15 -7.06 36.56
C PRO A 212 -30.58 -7.79 37.77
N GLY A 213 -29.42 -8.43 37.60
CA GLY A 213 -28.53 -8.65 38.75
C GLY A 213 -28.22 -7.29 39.36
N GLU A 214 -28.04 -7.24 40.68
CA GLU A 214 -27.68 -6.05 41.46
C GLU A 214 -26.28 -5.53 41.09
N ASP A 215 -26.09 -5.12 39.84
CA ASP A 215 -24.91 -4.42 39.38
C ASP A 215 -25.14 -2.92 39.54
N ASP A 216 -24.28 -2.33 40.37
CA ASP A 216 -24.16 -0.92 40.69
C ASP A 216 -24.42 -0.02 39.46
N VAL A 217 -25.57 0.67 39.45
CA VAL A 217 -26.08 1.48 38.31
C VAL A 217 -25.04 2.51 37.82
N GLY A 218 -24.18 3.00 38.72
CA GLY A 218 -23.06 3.89 38.37
C GLY A 218 -21.93 3.22 37.57
N SER A 219 -21.71 1.91 37.74
CA SER A 219 -20.68 1.12 37.04
C SER A 219 -21.06 0.86 35.57
N THR A 220 -22.33 0.51 35.33
CA THR A 220 -22.85 0.21 33.98
C THR A 220 -22.85 1.46 33.09
N GLN A 221 -23.22 2.63 33.64
CA GLN A 221 -23.22 3.90 32.91
C GLN A 221 -21.80 4.39 32.56
N ARG A 222 -20.82 4.19 33.46
CA ARG A 222 -19.41 4.52 33.19
C ARG A 222 -18.81 3.61 32.12
N THR A 223 -19.15 2.33 32.13
CA THR A 223 -18.69 1.35 31.13
C THR A 223 -19.25 1.70 29.76
N LEU A 224 -20.53 2.05 29.66
CA LEU A 224 -21.15 2.55 28.43
C LEU A 224 -20.51 3.86 27.92
N GLY A 225 -20.18 4.79 28.83
CA GLY A 225 -19.48 6.03 28.50
C GLY A 225 -18.07 5.79 27.93
N LEU A 226 -17.31 4.86 28.51
CA LEU A 226 -15.97 4.48 28.03
C LEU A 226 -16.00 3.78 26.67
N VAL A 227 -16.96 2.87 26.45
CA VAL A 227 -17.13 2.18 25.16
C VAL A 227 -17.52 3.19 24.07
N ALA A 228 -18.50 4.07 24.33
CA ALA A 228 -18.92 5.09 23.38
C ALA A 228 -17.78 6.08 23.06
N GLY A 229 -17.05 6.52 24.09
CA GLY A 229 -15.88 7.40 23.93
C GLY A 229 -14.76 6.73 23.13
N GLY A 230 -14.47 5.46 23.40
CA GLY A 230 -13.44 4.69 22.68
C GLY A 230 -13.76 4.50 21.19
N VAL A 231 -15.01 4.17 20.86
CA VAL A 231 -15.47 4.09 19.46
C VAL A 231 -15.37 5.46 18.76
N GLY A 232 -15.75 6.53 19.46
CA GLY A 232 -15.62 7.90 18.93
C GLY A 232 -14.18 8.27 18.57
N VAL A 233 -13.21 8.00 19.45
CA VAL A 233 -11.78 8.25 19.17
C VAL A 233 -11.29 7.41 17.99
N GLY A 234 -11.65 6.12 17.93
CA GLY A 234 -11.27 5.25 16.81
C GLY A 234 -11.75 5.77 15.45
N SER A 235 -13.00 6.22 15.38
CA SER A 235 -13.58 6.80 14.15
C SER A 235 -12.94 8.13 13.74
N ALA A 236 -12.53 8.98 14.70
CA ALA A 236 -11.83 10.22 14.39
C ALA A 236 -10.42 9.98 13.81
N ILE A 237 -9.70 8.97 14.31
CA ILE A 237 -8.38 8.57 13.78
C ILE A 237 -8.51 8.08 12.33
N ALA A 238 -9.47 7.18 12.08
CA ALA A 238 -9.75 6.69 10.72
C ALA A 238 -10.13 7.84 9.77
N GLY A 239 -11.01 8.74 10.21
CA GLY A 239 -11.41 9.91 9.42
C GLY A 239 -10.25 10.85 9.08
N THR A 240 -9.29 11.02 10.00
CA THR A 240 -8.09 11.84 9.77
C THR A 240 -7.17 11.22 8.70
N ILE A 241 -6.99 9.90 8.72
CA ILE A 241 -6.18 9.17 7.72
C ILE A 241 -6.81 9.32 6.32
N PHE A 242 -8.11 9.07 6.20
CA PHE A 242 -8.81 9.27 4.92
C PHE A 242 -8.82 10.73 4.47
N GLY A 243 -8.81 11.68 5.41
CA GLY A 243 -8.64 13.11 5.11
C GLY A 243 -7.29 13.43 4.45
N VAL A 244 -6.19 12.88 4.97
CA VAL A 244 -4.84 13.05 4.39
C VAL A 244 -4.74 12.41 3.01
N ILE A 245 -5.30 11.20 2.84
CA ILE A 245 -5.33 10.52 1.54
C ILE A 245 -6.15 11.33 0.53
N SER A 246 -7.34 11.81 0.91
CA SER A 246 -8.17 12.69 0.06
C SER A 246 -7.43 13.97 -0.34
N LEU A 247 -6.70 14.59 0.60
CA LEU A 247 -5.90 15.79 0.33
C LEU A 247 -4.75 15.52 -0.66
N SER A 248 -4.09 14.36 -0.53
CA SER A 248 -3.02 13.92 -1.43
C SER A 248 -3.53 13.57 -2.84
N ALA A 249 -4.72 12.98 -2.94
CA ALA A 249 -5.40 12.70 -4.20
C ALA A 249 -5.82 14.01 -4.88
N HIS A 250 -6.31 14.98 -4.10
CA HIS A 250 -6.66 16.31 -4.59
C HIS A 250 -5.44 17.10 -5.08
N SER A 251 -4.32 17.09 -4.35
CA SER A 251 -3.08 17.74 -4.80
C SER A 251 -2.53 17.11 -6.08
N SER A 252 -2.68 15.80 -6.24
CA SER A 252 -2.28 15.06 -7.45
C SER A 252 -3.19 15.38 -8.63
N LEU A 253 -4.50 15.56 -8.39
CA LEU A 253 -5.48 15.98 -9.39
C LEU A 253 -5.19 17.40 -9.89
N VAL A 254 -5.03 18.37 -8.97
CA VAL A 254 -4.74 19.78 -9.29
C VAL A 254 -3.36 19.94 -9.94
N GLY A 255 -2.37 19.13 -9.55
CA GLY A 255 -1.06 19.12 -10.17
C GLY A 255 -1.07 18.64 -11.63
N ARG A 256 -2.00 17.76 -12.01
CA ARG A 256 -2.17 17.26 -13.38
C ARG A 256 -3.16 18.09 -14.20
N CYS A 257 -4.16 18.66 -13.55
CA CYS A 257 -5.22 19.43 -14.17
C CYS A 257 -5.72 20.54 -13.21
N PRO A 258 -5.11 21.72 -13.24
CA PRO A 258 -5.48 22.84 -12.36
C PRO A 258 -6.90 23.37 -12.55
N THR A 259 -7.50 23.14 -13.74
CA THR A 259 -8.84 23.60 -14.11
C THR A 259 -9.82 22.44 -14.31
N TYR A 260 -9.68 21.35 -13.57
CA TYR A 260 -10.57 20.18 -13.65
C TYR A 260 -12.05 20.58 -13.50
N PRO A 261 -13.00 20.01 -14.29
CA PRO A 261 -12.83 18.99 -15.34
C PRO A 261 -12.57 19.57 -16.75
N ARG A 262 -12.19 20.85 -16.86
CA ARG A 262 -12.07 21.59 -18.13
C ARG A 262 -10.70 21.45 -18.82
N CYS A 263 -9.78 20.64 -18.30
CA CYS A 263 -8.50 20.40 -18.96
C CYS A 263 -8.65 19.43 -20.14
N ASN A 264 -7.93 19.70 -21.22
CA ASN A 264 -7.78 18.79 -22.33
C ASN A 264 -6.53 17.93 -22.12
N VAL A 265 -6.71 16.73 -21.57
CA VAL A 265 -5.64 15.72 -21.41
C VAL A 265 -6.04 14.42 -22.10
N ALA A 266 -5.06 13.65 -22.58
CA ALA A 266 -5.29 12.39 -23.28
C ALA A 266 -6.02 11.35 -22.40
N ASP A 267 -5.82 11.40 -21.08
CA ASP A 267 -6.32 10.40 -20.12
C ASP A 267 -7.42 10.97 -19.22
N LYS A 268 -8.53 11.39 -19.80
CA LYS A 268 -9.68 11.93 -19.06
C LYS A 268 -10.28 10.92 -18.07
N SER A 269 -10.34 9.63 -18.44
CA SER A 269 -10.86 8.55 -17.57
C SER A 269 -10.03 8.38 -16.30
N ALA A 270 -8.70 8.44 -16.40
CA ALA A 270 -7.82 8.33 -15.23
C ALA A 270 -7.99 9.51 -14.26
N LEU A 271 -8.26 10.73 -14.77
CA LEU A 271 -8.58 11.88 -13.91
C LEU A 271 -9.97 11.75 -13.27
N ASP A 272 -10.95 11.20 -13.99
CA ASP A 272 -12.29 10.96 -13.46
C ASP A 272 -12.28 9.90 -12.35
N ASP A 273 -11.47 8.84 -12.49
CA ASP A 273 -11.24 7.82 -11.44
C ASP A 273 -10.55 8.42 -10.21
N MET A 274 -9.54 9.28 -10.41
CA MET A 274 -8.87 10.00 -9.32
C MET A 274 -9.83 10.94 -8.57
N ASN A 275 -10.71 11.64 -9.30
CA ASN A 275 -11.72 12.51 -8.70
C ASN A 275 -12.80 11.70 -7.95
N ALA A 276 -13.26 10.59 -8.51
CA ALA A 276 -14.21 9.69 -7.83
C ALA A 276 -13.60 9.17 -6.52
N ASN A 277 -12.33 8.72 -6.55
CA ASN A 277 -11.65 8.23 -5.35
C ASN A 277 -11.43 9.34 -4.30
N ALA A 278 -11.13 10.56 -4.72
CA ALA A 278 -11.02 11.73 -3.84
C ALA A 278 -12.37 12.08 -3.16
N GLN A 279 -13.49 12.00 -3.90
CA GLN A 279 -14.83 12.28 -3.37
C GLN A 279 -15.32 11.19 -2.41
N THR A 280 -15.10 9.91 -2.73
CA THR A 280 -15.46 8.80 -1.84
C THR A 280 -14.66 8.89 -0.54
N SER A 281 -13.34 9.11 -0.63
CA SER A 281 -12.46 9.27 0.54
C SER A 281 -12.82 10.49 1.38
N GLY A 282 -13.17 11.62 0.73
CA GLY A 282 -13.59 12.84 1.41
C GLY A 282 -14.93 12.70 2.15
N THR A 283 -15.87 11.95 1.58
CA THR A 283 -17.17 11.67 2.21
C THR A 283 -16.99 10.79 3.46
N ILE A 284 -16.17 9.73 3.36
CA ILE A 284 -15.85 8.83 4.48
C ILE A 284 -15.14 9.61 5.60
N ALA A 285 -14.17 10.45 5.26
CA ALA A 285 -13.46 11.30 6.24
C ALA A 285 -14.42 12.23 6.98
N THR A 286 -15.29 12.94 6.25
CA THR A 286 -16.23 13.91 6.82
C THR A 286 -17.25 13.24 7.75
N VAL A 287 -17.86 12.14 7.30
CA VAL A 287 -18.82 11.37 8.12
C VAL A 287 -18.12 10.78 9.34
N GLY A 288 -16.93 10.20 9.18
CA GLY A 288 -16.17 9.59 10.28
C GLY A 288 -15.76 10.59 11.35
N ILE A 289 -15.31 11.79 10.97
CA ILE A 289 -14.93 12.84 11.92
C ILE A 289 -16.15 13.37 12.66
N ILE A 290 -17.25 13.68 11.96
CA ILE A 290 -18.46 14.23 12.59
C ILE A 290 -19.09 13.20 13.53
N ALA A 291 -19.26 11.95 13.08
CA ALA A 291 -19.81 10.88 13.90
C ALA A 291 -18.91 10.58 15.11
N GLY A 292 -17.58 10.58 14.91
CA GLY A 292 -16.62 10.36 15.98
C GLY A 292 -16.66 11.43 17.05
N LEU A 293 -16.68 12.71 16.66
CA LEU A 293 -16.81 13.82 17.61
C LEU A 293 -18.13 13.76 18.39
N ALA A 294 -19.24 13.43 17.73
CA ALA A 294 -20.54 13.26 18.39
C ALA A 294 -20.52 12.12 19.43
N LEU A 295 -19.88 10.99 19.12
CA LEU A 295 -19.75 9.85 20.03
C LEU A 295 -18.83 10.15 21.22
N VAL A 296 -17.73 10.89 21.01
CA VAL A 296 -16.86 11.35 22.10
C VAL A 296 -17.63 12.27 23.05
N ALA A 297 -18.39 13.22 22.52
CA ALA A 297 -19.21 14.12 23.33
C ALA A 297 -20.27 13.35 24.14
N ALA A 298 -21.00 12.42 23.50
CA ALA A 298 -22.00 11.60 24.17
C ALA A 298 -21.38 10.69 25.25
N GLY A 299 -20.24 10.05 24.97
CA GLY A 299 -19.50 9.22 25.92
C GLY A 299 -19.00 10.00 27.13
N ALA A 300 -18.49 11.22 26.92
CA ALA A 300 -18.09 12.12 28.00
C ALA A 300 -19.28 12.50 28.89
N VAL A 301 -20.43 12.87 28.30
CA VAL A 301 -21.64 13.19 29.04
C VAL A 301 -22.08 11.98 29.90
N LEU A 302 -22.13 10.79 29.33
CA LEU A 302 -22.50 9.57 30.07
C LEU A 302 -21.53 9.24 31.21
N TYR A 303 -20.23 9.43 30.99
CA TYR A 303 -19.20 9.15 31.99
C TYR A 303 -19.26 10.12 33.18
N PHE A 304 -19.38 11.42 32.91
CA PHE A 304 -19.37 12.46 33.95
C PHE A 304 -20.71 12.60 34.70
N THR A 305 -21.82 12.16 34.11
CA THR A 305 -23.14 12.16 34.77
C THR A 305 -23.42 10.90 35.59
N ALA A 306 -22.49 9.92 35.59
CA ALA A 306 -22.69 8.68 36.31
C ALA A 306 -22.61 8.87 37.84
N PRO A 307 -23.64 8.43 38.60
CA PRO A 307 -23.72 8.64 40.05
C PRO A 307 -22.53 7.99 40.78
N ALA A 308 -22.04 8.65 41.83
CA ALA A 308 -20.93 8.13 42.65
C ALA A 308 -21.43 7.04 43.61
N ARG A 309 -20.60 6.00 43.82
CA ARG A 309 -20.85 4.95 44.82
C ARG A 309 -21.09 5.60 46.19
N ALA A 310 -22.28 5.39 46.76
CA ALA A 310 -22.48 5.59 48.18
C ALA A 310 -21.73 4.48 48.92
N LEU A 311 -20.62 4.82 49.56
CA LEU A 311 -19.95 3.93 50.51
C LEU A 311 -20.93 3.67 51.67
N ARG A 312 -21.43 2.44 51.80
CA ARG A 312 -22.05 1.92 53.04
C ARG A 312 -21.07 0.97 53.70
#